data_AF-A0A1B8FDV0-F1
#
_entry.id   AF-A0A1B8FDV0-F1
#
_cell.length_a   1.000
_cell.length_b   1.000
_cell.length_c   1.000
_cell.angle_alpha   90.00
_cell.angle_beta   90.00
_cell.angle_gamma   90.00
#
_symmetry.space_group_name_H-M   'P 1'
#
loop_
_entity.id
_entity.type
_entity.pdbx_description
1 polymer ?
#
loop_
_entity_poly.entity_id
_entity_poly.type
_entity_poly.pdbx_seq_one_letter_code
_entity_poly.pdbx_strand_id
1 'polypeptide(L)'
;MVELIRRVIPRDIVGSDVQKLRRLDATVHILYETTGTAGAFIIALLLIPNLGNNMAIIVSPFCFAGAAVIWWFVSTAEHPTTLPRQRTALSPSYLTLLAQSTKLFFTSIYNGGRILFTSRKFIWLLSSYSLALYAHRYLENNIAPIVAQR
;
A
#
# COMPACT_ATOMS: atom_id res chain seq x y z
N MET A 1 5.21 3.43 1.25
CA MET A 1 4.12 4.40 1.52
C MET A 1 2.73 3.89 1.10
N VAL A 2 2.61 3.04 0.06
CA VAL A 2 1.33 2.46 -0.40
C VAL A 2 0.69 1.48 0.60
N GLU A 3 1.47 0.77 1.42
CA GLU A 3 0.94 -0.18 2.42
C GLU A 3 0.18 0.47 3.58
N LEU A 4 0.53 1.71 3.96
CA LEU A 4 -0.17 2.46 5.00
C LEU A 4 -1.57 2.89 4.54
N ILE A 5 -1.70 3.26 3.26
CA ILE A 5 -2.97 3.67 2.64
C ILE A 5 -3.93 2.47 2.54
N ARG A 6 -3.43 1.27 2.20
CA ARG A 6 -4.26 0.05 2.12
C ARG A 6 -4.77 -0.47 3.47
N ARG A 7 -4.19 -0.11 4.60
CA ARG A 7 -4.66 -0.63 5.90
C ARG A 7 -5.57 0.33 6.65
N VAL A 8 -5.39 1.63 6.47
CA VAL A 8 -6.17 2.64 7.19
C VAL A 8 -7.50 2.91 6.47
N ILE A 9 -7.49 3.07 5.14
CA ILE A 9 -8.70 3.42 4.38
C ILE A 9 -9.76 2.29 4.37
N PRO A 10 -9.43 0.99 4.22
CA PRO A 10 -10.46 -0.06 4.13
C PRO A 10 -11.25 -0.28 5.42
N ARG A 11 -10.65 -0.03 6.59
CA ARG A 11 -11.35 -0.16 7.88
C ARG A 11 -12.43 0.91 8.03
N ASP A 12 -12.15 2.13 7.57
CA ASP A 12 -13.09 3.24 7.66
C ASP A 12 -14.29 3.07 6.71
N ILE A 13 -14.11 2.36 5.58
CA ILE A 13 -15.18 2.07 4.60
C ILE A 13 -16.08 0.91 5.05
N VAL A 14 -15.51 -0.09 5.73
CA VAL A 14 -16.19 -1.37 6.00
C VAL A 14 -16.69 -1.49 7.44
N GLY A 15 -16.15 -0.72 8.39
CA GLY A 15 -16.51 -0.81 9.79
C GLY A 15 -15.89 -2.02 10.50
N SER A 16 -16.65 -2.68 11.38
CA SER A 16 -16.18 -3.79 12.24
C SER A 16 -16.33 -5.19 11.63
N ASP A 17 -16.87 -5.32 10.41
CA ASP A 17 -17.02 -6.62 9.75
C ASP A 17 -15.68 -7.11 9.16
N VAL A 18 -15.11 -8.12 9.81
CA VAL A 18 -13.82 -8.72 9.44
C VAL A 18 -13.86 -9.43 8.08
N GLN A 19 -14.99 -10.04 7.72
CA GLN A 19 -15.09 -10.76 6.43
C GLN A 19 -15.16 -9.78 5.26
N LYS A 20 -15.98 -8.73 5.40
CA LYS A 20 -16.09 -7.68 4.38
C LYS A 20 -14.77 -6.91 4.23
N LEU A 21 -14.06 -6.66 5.34
CA LEU A 21 -12.77 -5.98 5.33
C LEU A 21 -11.73 -6.79 4.57
N ARG A 22 -11.67 -8.10 4.83
CA ARG A 22 -10.78 -9.03 4.13
C ARG A 22 -11.05 -9.10 2.63
N ARG A 23 -12.33 -9.07 2.22
CA ARG A 23 -12.70 -9.06 0.79
C ARG A 23 -12.28 -7.76 0.11
N LEU A 24 -12.50 -6.61 0.74
CA LEU A 24 -12.10 -5.31 0.20
C LEU A 24 -10.57 -5.20 0.05
N ASP A 25 -9.82 -5.60 1.08
CA ASP A 25 -8.34 -5.61 1.02
C ASP A 25 -7.83 -6.51 -0.11
N ALA A 26 -8.41 -7.72 -0.25
CA ALA A 26 -8.07 -8.63 -1.35
C ALA A 26 -8.37 -8.03 -2.73
N THR A 27 -9.52 -7.38 -2.92
CA THR A 27 -9.87 -6.74 -4.20
C THR A 27 -8.90 -5.62 -4.56
N VAL A 28 -8.59 -4.72 -3.61
CA VAL A 28 -7.63 -3.64 -3.84
C VAL A 28 -6.24 -4.19 -4.14
N HIS A 29 -5.86 -5.29 -3.47
CA HIS A 29 -4.59 -5.96 -3.72
C HIS A 29 -4.50 -6.54 -5.13
N ILE A 30 -5.53 -7.27 -5.57
CA ILE A 30 -5.60 -7.84 -6.91
C ILE A 30 -5.52 -6.72 -7.96
N LEU A 31 -6.32 -5.65 -7.81
CA LEU A 31 -6.34 -4.54 -8.76
C LEU A 31 -4.98 -3.85 -8.89
N TYR A 32 -4.27 -3.67 -7.77
CA TYR A 32 -2.92 -3.09 -7.81
C TYR A 32 -1.94 -3.99 -8.56
N GLU A 33 -1.95 -5.29 -8.26
CA GLU A 33 -1.00 -6.23 -8.85
C GLU A 33 -1.25 -6.40 -10.35
N THR A 34 -2.51 -6.50 -10.76
CA THR A 34 -2.89 -6.59 -12.17
C THR A 34 -2.54 -5.33 -12.94
N THR A 35 -2.81 -4.15 -12.36
CA THR A 35 -2.50 -2.86 -13.02
C THR A 35 -0.99 -2.64 -13.10
N GLY A 36 -0.24 -2.96 -12.05
CA GLY A 36 1.21 -2.86 -12.04
C GLY A 36 1.87 -3.79 -13.06
N THR A 37 1.38 -5.03 -13.14
CA THR A 37 1.86 -6.02 -14.12
C THR A 37 1.55 -5.58 -15.55
N ALA A 38 0.33 -5.11 -15.82
CA ALA A 38 -0.04 -4.58 -17.14
C ALA A 38 0.81 -3.37 -17.54
N GLY A 39 1.03 -2.44 -16.60
CA GLY A 39 1.91 -1.28 -16.81
C GLY A 39 3.35 -1.70 -17.15
N ALA A 40 3.90 -2.69 -16.43
CA ALA A 40 5.22 -3.23 -16.70
C ALA A 40 5.33 -3.82 -18.11
N PHE A 41 4.32 -4.58 -18.56
CA PHE A 41 4.29 -5.12 -19.93
C PHE A 41 4.20 -4.03 -21.00
N ILE A 42 3.37 -3.00 -20.80
CA ILE A 42 3.25 -1.88 -21.75
C ILE A 42 4.58 -1.14 -21.87
N ILE A 43 5.24 -0.87 -20.73
CA ILE A 43 6.55 -0.22 -20.72
C ILE A 43 7.60 -1.10 -21.42
N ALA A 44 7.67 -2.38 -21.06
CA ALA A 44 8.69 -3.30 -21.56
C ALA A 44 8.53 -3.63 -23.06
N LEU A 45 7.31 -3.88 -23.54
CA LEU A 45 7.06 -4.36 -24.89
C LEU A 45 6.82 -3.25 -25.91
N LEU A 46 6.25 -2.12 -25.50
CA LEU A 46 5.86 -1.05 -26.41
C LEU A 46 6.73 0.19 -26.25
N LEU A 47 6.99 0.62 -25.02
CA LEU A 47 7.57 1.93 -24.77
C LEU A 47 9.10 1.93 -24.87
N ILE A 48 9.77 0.96 -24.24
CA ILE A 48 11.23 0.83 -24.30
C ILE A 48 11.73 0.58 -25.74
N PRO A 49 11.11 -0.30 -26.56
CA PRO A 49 11.59 -0.54 -27.93
C PRO A 49 11.41 0.67 -28.86
N ASN A 50 10.36 1.46 -28.68
CA ASN A 50 10.03 2.57 -29.59
C ASN A 50 10.64 3.92 -29.16
N LEU A 51 10.72 4.20 -27.85
CA LEU A 51 11.19 5.51 -27.34
C LEU A 51 12.53 5.43 -26.60
N GLY A 52 13.04 4.22 -26.32
CA GLY A 52 14.24 4.02 -25.52
C GLY A 52 13.99 4.20 -24.02
N ASN A 53 14.90 3.63 -23.21
CA ASN A 53 14.73 3.56 -21.75
C ASN A 53 14.55 4.92 -21.07
N ASN A 54 15.23 5.97 -21.55
CA ASN A 54 15.17 7.31 -20.95
C ASN A 54 13.81 8.00 -21.12
N MET A 55 13.11 7.72 -22.22
CA MET A 55 11.84 8.39 -22.55
C MET A 55 10.62 7.62 -22.07
N ALA A 56 10.78 6.37 -21.63
CA ALA A 56 9.67 5.55 -21.13
C ALA A 56 8.95 6.17 -19.91
N ILE A 57 9.63 7.03 -19.15
CA ILE A 57 9.06 7.72 -17.98
C ILE A 57 7.97 8.73 -18.37
N ILE A 58 7.94 9.21 -19.63
CA ILE A 58 6.98 10.22 -20.12
C ILE A 58 5.52 9.79 -19.97
N VAL A 59 5.22 8.49 -19.95
CA VAL A 59 3.82 8.01 -19.79
C VAL A 59 3.25 8.32 -18.41
N SER A 60 4.10 8.38 -17.38
CA SER A 60 3.70 8.54 -15.98
C SER A 60 2.83 9.78 -15.72
N PRO A 61 3.23 11.01 -16.13
CA PRO A 61 2.39 12.20 -15.93
C PRO A 61 1.02 12.11 -16.59
N PHE A 62 0.88 11.45 -17.75
CA PHE A 62 -0.42 11.27 -18.39
C PHE A 62 -1.31 10.29 -17.62
N CYS A 63 -0.74 9.19 -17.13
CA CYS A 63 -1.47 8.27 -16.25
C CYS A 63 -1.92 8.96 -14.94
N PHE A 64 -1.06 9.79 -14.35
CA PHE A 64 -1.42 10.57 -13.16
C PHE A 64 -2.51 11.62 -13.45
N ALA A 65 -2.47 12.28 -14.61
CA ALA A 65 -3.52 13.19 -15.03
C ALA A 65 -4.86 12.46 -15.21
N GLY A 66 -4.86 11.28 -15.85
CA GLY A 66 -6.05 10.44 -15.98
C GLY A 66 -6.61 10.02 -14.61
N ALA A 67 -5.74 9.62 -13.69
CA ALA A 67 -6.14 9.31 -12.31
C ALA A 67 -6.74 10.52 -11.59
N ALA A 68 -6.18 11.72 -11.77
CA ALA A 68 -6.71 12.96 -11.20
C ALA A 68 -8.10 13.32 -11.77
N VAL A 69 -8.31 13.10 -13.08
CA VAL A 69 -9.62 13.30 -13.71
C VAL A 69 -10.63 12.29 -13.16
N ILE A 70 -10.28 11.01 -13.06
CA ILE A 70 -11.15 10.00 -12.45
C ILE A 70 -11.48 10.38 -11.01
N TRP A 71 -10.47 10.83 -10.24
CA TRP A 71 -10.65 11.27 -8.86
C TRP A 71 -11.61 12.46 -8.74
N TRP A 72 -11.62 13.37 -9.72
CA TRP A 72 -12.57 14.48 -9.78
C TRP A 72 -14.03 13.99 -9.87
N PHE A 73 -14.27 12.90 -10.59
CA PHE A 73 -15.61 12.31 -10.74
C PHE A 73 -16.04 11.43 -9.57
N VAL A 74 -15.10 11.05 -8.70
CA VAL A 74 -15.43 10.41 -7.42
C VAL A 74 -15.97 11.50 -6.49
N SER A 75 -17.26 11.81 -6.65
CA SER A 75 -17.99 12.61 -5.67
C SER A 75 -17.86 11.93 -4.32
N THR A 76 -17.62 12.73 -3.28
CA THR A 76 -17.77 12.26 -1.90
C THR A 76 -19.20 11.77 -1.77
N ALA A 77 -19.41 10.47 -1.88
CA ALA A 77 -20.63 9.84 -1.40
C ALA A 77 -20.69 10.20 0.08
N GLU A 78 -21.45 11.23 0.41
CA GLU A 78 -21.67 11.68 1.77
C GLU A 78 -22.18 10.46 2.52
N HIS A 79 -21.34 9.88 3.37
CA HIS A 79 -21.81 8.90 4.34
C HIS A 79 -22.81 9.63 5.24
N PRO A 80 -24.10 9.25 5.28
CA PRO A 80 -25.09 9.97 6.09
C PRO A 80 -24.92 9.78 7.60
N THR A 81 -23.80 9.23 8.09
CA THR A 81 -23.65 8.86 9.51
C THR A 81 -22.22 8.97 10.03
N THR A 82 -21.59 10.12 9.87
CA THR A 82 -20.88 10.70 11.02
C THR A 82 -21.14 12.18 10.99
N LEU A 83 -22.06 12.66 11.84
CA LEU A 83 -22.03 14.05 12.29
C LEU A 83 -20.56 14.41 12.52
N PRO A 84 -20.02 15.50 11.96
CA PRO A 84 -18.67 15.93 12.27
C PRO A 84 -18.61 15.98 13.79
N ARG A 85 -17.80 15.10 14.40
CA ARG A 85 -17.67 15.02 15.86
C ARG A 85 -17.40 16.45 16.29
N GLN A 86 -18.42 17.07 16.87
CA GLN A 86 -18.39 18.47 17.28
C GLN A 86 -17.13 18.58 18.11
N ARG A 87 -16.12 19.29 17.58
CA ARG A 87 -14.88 19.53 18.29
C ARG A 87 -15.29 20.29 19.54
N THR A 88 -15.52 19.54 20.62
CA THR A 88 -15.71 20.11 21.94
C THR A 88 -14.50 21.01 22.17
N ALA A 89 -14.72 22.20 22.75
CA ALA A 89 -13.71 23.24 22.96
C ALA A 89 -12.48 22.79 23.78
N LEU A 90 -12.46 21.52 24.21
CA LEU A 90 -11.37 20.79 24.84
C LEU A 90 -10.61 19.89 23.84
N SER A 91 -10.61 20.22 22.55
CA SER A 91 -9.84 19.44 21.57
C SER A 91 -8.35 19.47 21.97
N PRO A 92 -7.73 18.32 22.26
CA PRO A 92 -6.31 18.25 22.59
C PRO A 92 -5.51 19.00 21.51
N SER A 93 -4.55 19.82 21.94
CA SER A 93 -3.67 20.52 21.02
C SER A 93 -3.05 19.52 20.03
N TYR A 94 -2.76 19.97 18.81
CA TYR A 94 -2.18 19.10 17.78
C TYR A 94 -0.98 18.30 18.29
N LEU A 95 -0.16 18.91 19.16
CA LEU A 95 0.98 18.25 19.81
C LEU A 95 0.57 17.12 20.75
N THR A 96 -0.52 17.26 21.50
CA THR A 96 -1.03 16.18 22.36
C THR A 96 -1.64 15.04 21.56
N LEU A 97 -2.33 15.33 20.44
CA LEU A 97 -2.79 14.31 19.49
C LEU A 97 -1.63 13.56 18.83
N LEU A 98 -0.59 14.30 18.44
CA LEU A 98 0.64 13.73 17.90
C LEU A 98 1.30 12.81 18.94
N ALA A 99 1.50 13.30 20.17
CA ALA A 99 2.09 12.52 21.26
C ALA A 99 1.28 11.26 21.59
N GLN A 100 -0.05 11.36 21.59
CA GLN A 100 -0.93 10.21 21.80
C GLN A 100 -0.81 9.19 20.67
N SER A 101 -0.79 9.66 19.42
CA SER A 101 -0.63 8.80 18.24
C SER A 101 0.73 8.12 18.21
N THR A 102 1.80 8.86 18.55
CA THR A 102 3.16 8.33 18.68
C THR A 102 3.23 7.27 19.79
N LYS A 103 2.63 7.52 20.96
CA LYS A 103 2.58 6.54 22.05
C LYS A 103 1.85 5.26 21.63
N LEU A 104 0.71 5.39 20.97
CA LEU A 104 -0.06 4.24 20.46
C LEU A 104 0.71 3.48 19.39
N PHE A 105 1.42 4.18 18.51
CA PHE A 105 2.28 3.58 17.49
C PHE A 105 3.38 2.72 18.10
N PHE A 106 4.13 3.25 19.07
CA PHE A 106 5.17 2.48 19.77
C PHE A 106 4.59 1.31 20.58
N THR A 107 3.42 1.49 21.20
CA THR A 107 2.72 0.40 21.91
C THR A 107 2.34 -0.72 20.94
N SER A 108 1.88 -0.37 19.74
CA SER A 108 1.57 -1.33 18.68
C SER A 108 2.81 -2.08 18.20
N ILE A 109 3.93 -1.38 17.99
CA ILE A 109 5.22 -2.00 17.63
C ILE A 109 5.68 -2.97 18.71
N TYR A 110 5.63 -2.56 19.98
CA TYR A 110 6.05 -3.40 21.10
C TYR A 110 5.19 -4.67 21.19
N ASN A 111 3.88 -4.55 21.10
CA ASN A 111 2.97 -5.70 21.13
C ASN A 111 3.18 -6.61 19.91
N GLY A 112 3.36 -6.04 18.72
CA GLY A 112 3.66 -6.80 17.50
C GLY A 112 4.98 -7.56 17.61
N GLY A 113 6.04 -6.89 18.05
CA GLY A 113 7.34 -7.50 18.30
C GLY A 113 7.27 -8.61 19.36
N ARG A 114 6.57 -8.36 20.47
CA ARG A 114 6.34 -9.38 21.50
C ARG A 114 5.66 -10.61 20.93
N ILE A 115 4.62 -10.47 20.12
CA ILE A 115 3.93 -11.61 19.48
C ILE A 115 4.89 -12.39 18.57
N LEU A 116 5.69 -11.67 17.80
CA LEU A 116 6.61 -12.24 16.80
C LEU A 116 7.72 -13.06 17.45
N PHE A 117 8.30 -12.58 18.55
CA PHE A 117 9.38 -13.28 19.26
C PHE A 117 8.91 -14.26 20.36
N THR A 118 7.70 -14.09 20.91
CA THR A 118 7.20 -14.98 21.99
C THR A 118 6.50 -16.22 21.43
N SER A 119 5.85 -16.11 20.27
CA SER A 119 5.07 -17.22 19.71
C SER A 119 5.95 -18.07 18.78
N ARG A 120 6.13 -19.35 19.11
CA ARG A 120 6.88 -20.29 18.24
C ARG A 120 6.35 -20.37 16.80
N LYS A 121 5.04 -20.12 16.61
CA LYS A 121 4.39 -20.06 15.28
C LYS A 121 4.90 -18.92 14.40
N PHE A 122 5.35 -17.81 14.97
CA PHE A 122 5.76 -16.60 14.24
C PHE A 122 7.27 -16.36 14.21
N ILE A 123 8.05 -17.20 14.91
CA ILE A 123 9.52 -17.05 14.98
C ILE A 123 10.17 -17.19 13.58
N TRP A 124 9.60 -18.05 12.73
CA TRP A 124 10.06 -18.25 11.36
C TRP A 124 9.62 -17.15 10.41
N LEU A 125 8.64 -16.32 10.79
CA LEU A 125 8.10 -15.27 9.93
C LEU A 125 9.18 -14.27 9.54
N LEU A 126 10.05 -13.87 10.48
CA LEU A 126 11.08 -12.86 10.21
C LEU A 126 12.11 -13.39 9.20
N SER A 127 12.65 -14.58 9.46
CA SER A 127 13.67 -15.18 8.61
C SER A 127 13.12 -15.54 7.23
N SER A 128 11.92 -16.14 7.16
CA SER A 128 11.31 -16.52 5.88
C SER A 128 10.93 -15.30 5.05
N TYR A 129 10.41 -14.24 5.67
CA TYR A 129 10.07 -13.01 4.96
C TYR A 129 11.32 -12.30 4.43
N SER A 130 12.35 -12.14 5.26
CA SER A 130 13.61 -11.52 4.82
C SER A 130 14.29 -12.32 3.72
N LEU A 131 14.32 -13.65 3.83
CA LEU A 131 14.93 -14.51 2.82
C LEU A 131 14.13 -14.50 1.51
N ALA A 132 12.80 -14.58 1.57
CA ALA A 132 11.94 -14.50 0.38
C ALA A 132 12.10 -13.15 -0.34
N LEU A 133 12.12 -12.04 0.41
CA LEU A 133 12.29 -10.70 -0.16
C LEU A 133 13.67 -10.54 -0.81
N TYR A 134 14.72 -11.01 -0.14
CA TYR A 134 16.08 -11.01 -0.69
C TYR A 134 16.18 -11.88 -1.94
N ALA A 135 15.64 -13.10 -1.90
CA ALA A 135 15.64 -14.02 -3.03
C ALA A 135 14.88 -13.44 -4.23
N HIS A 136 13.71 -12.83 -4.01
CA HIS A 136 12.93 -12.17 -5.06
C HIS A 136 13.74 -11.06 -5.74
N ARG A 137 14.36 -10.18 -4.94
CA ARG A 137 15.14 -9.05 -5.45
C ARG A 137 16.47 -9.49 -6.08
N TYR A 138 17.05 -10.59 -5.61
CA TYR A 138 18.23 -11.18 -6.20
C TYR A 138 17.92 -11.78 -7.58
N LEU A 139 16.80 -12.51 -7.70
CA LEU A 139 16.32 -13.04 -8.97
C LEU A 139 16.02 -11.93 -9.97
N GLU A 140 15.34 -10.87 -9.54
CA GLU A 140 14.99 -9.73 -10.38
C GLU A 140 16.23 -8.98 -10.90
N ASN A 141 17.20 -8.66 -10.03
CA ASN A 141 18.31 -7.79 -10.42
C ASN A 141 19.53 -8.52 -10.99
N ASN A 142 19.77 -9.78 -10.61
CA ASN A 142 20.97 -10.50 -11.03
C ASN A 142 20.67 -11.58 -12.06
N ILE A 143 19.59 -12.36 -11.87
CA ILE A 143 19.34 -13.54 -12.71
C ILE A 143 18.51 -13.18 -13.95
N ALA A 144 17.43 -12.42 -13.77
CA ALA A 144 16.55 -12.01 -14.87
C ALA A 144 17.28 -11.28 -16.02
N PRO A 145 18.18 -10.30 -15.78
CA PRO A 145 18.89 -9.65 -16.88
C PRO A 145 19.89 -10.59 -17.58
N ILE A 146 20.54 -11.51 -16.86
CA ILE A 146 21.47 -12.48 -17.47
C ILE A 146 20.72 -13.46 -18.37
N VAL A 147 19.53 -13.90 -17.95
CA VAL A 147 18.68 -14.78 -18.76
C VAL A 147 18.09 -14.04 -19.96
N ALA A 148 17.69 -12.77 -19.80
CA ALA A 148 17.15 -11.96 -20.90
C ALA A 148 18.19 -11.56 -21.96
N GLN A 149 19.49 -11.64 -21.65
CA GLN A 149 20.59 -11.37 -22.59
C GLN A 149 21.04 -12.60 -23.39
N ARG A 150 20.55 -13.81 -23.05
CA ARG A 150 20.77 -15.04 -23.83
C ARG A 150 19.64 -15.28 -24.82
#